data_AF-A0A5D2V4I9-F1
#
_entry.id   AF-A0A5D2V4I9-F1
#
_cell.length_a   1.000
_cell.length_b   1.000
_cell.length_c   1.000
_cell.angle_alpha   90.00
_cell.angle_beta   90.00
_cell.angle_gamma   90.00
#
_symmetry.space_group_name_H-M   'P 1'
#
loop_
_entity.id
_entity.type
_entity.pdbx_description
1 polymer ?
#
loop_
_entity_poly.entity_id
_entity_poly.type
_entity_poly.pdbx_seq_one_letter_code
_entity_poly.pdbx_strand_id
1 'polypeptide(L)' 'IGMVHSMAITEDGALFYWVSSDPHLRCQQKTIVSISAGKYWAATATAIADVYIWDGKKSMDKPPVATRLHRVKGKEIP' A
#
# COMPACT_ATOMS: atom_id res chain seq x y z
N ILE A 1 2.10 2.44 10.44
CA ILE A 1 3.46 3.03 10.49
C ILE A 1 4.50 1.91 10.35
N GLY A 2 5.54 2.13 9.54
CA GLY A 2 6.70 1.25 9.44
C GLY A 2 7.96 1.93 9.98
N MET A 3 9.09 1.22 10.09
CA MET A 3 10.34 1.79 10.60
C MET A 3 10.92 2.86 9.68
N VAL A 4 10.68 2.72 8.37
CA VAL A 4 11.30 3.53 7.31
C VAL A 4 10.29 4.31 6.47
N HIS A 5 9.00 4.16 6.76
CA HIS A 5 7.93 4.80 6.00
C HIS A 5 6.67 4.98 6.85
N SER A 6 5.82 5.91 6.44
CA SER A 6 4.49 6.12 7.01
C SER A 6 3.46 6.33 5.91
N MET A 7 2.19 6.11 6.29
CA MET A 7 1.07 6.16 5.38
C MET A 7 -0.15 6.74 6.08
N ALA A 8 -0.94 7.50 5.34
CA ALA A 8 -2.27 7.95 5.75
C ALA A 8 -3.24 7.79 4.59
N ILE A 9 -4.51 7.63 4.93
CA ILE A 9 -5.61 7.55 3.98
C ILE A 9 -6.64 8.61 4.36
N THR A 10 -7.16 9.34 3.37
CA THR A 10 -8.27 10.28 3.56
C THR A 10 -9.61 9.56 3.46
N GLU A 11 -10.67 10.23 3.91
CA GLU A 11 -12.04 9.70 3.86
C GLU A 11 -12.49 9.35 2.43
N ASP A 12 -12.06 10.12 1.43
CA ASP A 12 -12.33 9.88 0.00
C ASP A 12 -11.39 8.83 -0.64
N GLY A 13 -10.51 8.22 0.15
CA GLY A 13 -9.65 7.11 -0.24
C GLY A 13 -8.26 7.48 -0.73
N ALA A 14 -7.92 8.77 -0.85
CA ALA A 14 -6.57 9.17 -1.30
C ALA A 14 -5.49 8.65 -0.33
N LEU A 15 -4.43 8.07 -0.90
CA LEU A 15 -3.32 7.49 -0.16
C LEU A 15 -2.12 8.42 -0.15
N PHE A 16 -1.68 8.78 1.05
CA PHE A 16 -0.46 9.52 1.30
C PHE A 16 0.61 8.55 1.76
N TYR A 17 1.77 8.61 1.11
CA TYR A 17 2.94 7.79 1.43
C TYR A 17 4.17 8.69 1.54
N TRP A 18 4.97 8.48 2.58
CA TRP A 18 6.25 9.15 2.73
C TRP A 18 7.28 8.26 3.40
N VAL A 19 8.52 8.37 2.92
CA VAL A 19 9.70 7.77 3.56
C VAL A 19 10.05 8.65 4.75
N SER A 20 10.54 8.08 5.85
CA SER A 20 10.81 8.83 7.09
C SER A 20 11.76 10.02 6.90
N SER A 21 12.64 9.97 5.89
CA SER A 21 13.60 11.02 5.55
C SER A 21 13.16 11.94 4.42
N ASP A 22 12.01 11.69 3.80
CA ASP A 22 11.54 12.43 2.60
C ASP A 22 10.57 13.56 3.02
N PRO A 23 10.94 14.83 2.82
CA PRO A 23 10.06 15.96 3.13
C PRO A 23 8.92 16.12 2.12
N HIS A 24 8.97 15.43 0.97
CA HIS A 24 7.99 15.56 -0.09
C HIS A 24 6.98 14.41 0.00
N LEU A 25 5.77 14.74 0.47
CA LEU A 25 4.66 13.80 0.52
C LEU A 25 4.26 13.40 -0.90
N ARG A 26 4.33 12.10 -1.21
CA ARG A 26 3.82 11.56 -2.49
C ARG A 26 2.38 11.11 -2.30
N CYS A 27 1.50 11.57 -3.19
CA CYS A 27 0.08 11.24 -3.18
C CYS A 27 -0.28 10.28 -4.33
N GLN A 28 -1.10 9.28 -4.04
CA GLN A 28 -1.78 8.47 -5.04
C GLN A 28 -3.27 8.44 -4.73
N GLN A 29 -4.10 8.87 -5.67
CA GLN A 29 -5.55 8.79 -5.52
C GLN A 29 -6.05 7.45 -6.08
N LYS A 30 -6.50 6.59 -5.18
CA LYS A 30 -7.19 5.32 -5.48
C LYS A 30 -8.26 5.12 -4.43
N THR A 31 -9.34 4.40 -4.70
CA THR A 31 -10.33 4.07 -3.66
C THR A 31 -9.77 2.98 -2.74
N ILE A 32 -8.88 3.37 -1.82
CA ILE A 32 -8.34 2.50 -0.78
C ILE A 32 -9.37 2.35 0.34
N VAL A 33 -9.49 1.16 0.90
CA VAL A 33 -10.41 0.87 2.02
C VAL A 33 -9.67 0.37 3.26
N SER A 34 -8.41 -0.05 3.12
CA SER A 34 -7.60 -0.53 4.22
C SER A 34 -6.11 -0.42 3.91
N ILE A 35 -5.33 -0.16 4.95
CA ILE A 35 -3.86 -0.08 4.90
C ILE A 35 -3.27 -1.01 5.98
N SER A 36 -2.14 -1.65 5.68
CA SER A 36 -1.34 -2.41 6.64
C SER A 36 0.14 -2.17 6.40
N ALA A 37 0.93 -2.11 7.47
CA ALA A 37 2.36 -1.83 7.38
C ALA A 37 3.14 -2.73 8.34
N GLY A 38 4.25 -3.28 7.82
CA GLY A 38 5.26 -3.98 8.58
C GLY A 38 6.60 -3.25 8.58
N LYS A 39 7.61 -3.86 9.19
CA LYS A 39 8.95 -3.25 9.36
C LYS A 39 9.53 -2.67 8.07
N TYR A 40 9.39 -3.42 6.97
CA TYR A 40 9.94 -3.07 5.65
C TYR A 40 8.93 -3.22 4.52
N TRP A 41 7.65 -3.38 4.81
CA TRP A 41 6.65 -3.55 3.76
C TRP A 41 5.38 -2.78 4.12
N ALA A 42 4.58 -2.46 3.12
CA ALA A 42 3.22 -2.01 3.33
C ALA A 42 2.30 -2.62 2.27
N ALA A 43 1.00 -2.65 2.59
CA ALA A 43 -0.01 -3.09 1.66
C ALA A 43 -1.28 -2.26 1.81
N THR A 44 -2.03 -2.13 0.72
CA THR A 44 -3.36 -1.51 0.73
C THR A 44 -4.36 -2.32 -0.07
N ALA A 45 -5.58 -2.40 0.43
CA ALA A 45 -6.71 -2.97 -0.29
C ALA A 45 -7.60 -1.87 -0.84
N THR A 46 -8.14 -2.08 -2.05
CA THR A 46 -9.13 -1.20 -2.67
C THR A 46 -10.56 -1.70 -2.48
N ALA A 47 -11.54 -0.83 -2.73
CA ALA A 47 -12.95 -1.18 -2.72
C ALA A 47 -13.33 -2.31 -3.70
N ILE A 48 -12.56 -2.48 -4.78
CA ILE A 48 -12.75 -3.55 -5.78
C ILE A 48 -11.97 -4.83 -5.45
N ALA A 49 -11.51 -4.98 -4.20
CA ALA A 49 -10.77 -6.12 -3.68
C ALA A 49 -9.39 -6.37 -4.33
N ASP A 50 -8.81 -5.37 -5.00
CA ASP A 50 -7.40 -5.42 -5.40
C ASP A 50 -6.50 -5.09 -4.20
N VAL A 51 -5.42 -5.85 -4.04
CA VAL A 51 -4.37 -5.60 -3.04
C VAL A 51 -3.11 -5.11 -3.74
N TYR A 52 -2.52 -4.05 -3.20
CA TYR A 52 -1.24 -3.46 -3.60
C TYR A 52 -0.23 -3.71 -2.48
N ILE A 53 0.98 -4.16 -2.80
CA ILE A 53 2.03 -4.48 -1.82
C ILE A 53 3.34 -3.80 -2.23
N TRP A 54 4.09 -3.35 -1.22
CA TRP A 54 5.37 -2.66 -1.39
C TRP A 54 6.43 -3.26 -0.48
N ASP A 55 7.63 -3.45 -1.03
CA ASP A 55 8.82 -3.89 -0.30
C ASP A 55 9.81 -2.71 -0.20
N GLY A 56 9.88 -2.12 0.98
CA GLY A 56 10.79 -1.04 1.34
C GLY A 56 12.27 -1.42 1.31
N LYS A 57 12.64 -2.70 1.14
CA LYS A 57 14.04 -3.11 0.92
C LYS A 57 14.50 -2.93 -0.53
N LYS A 58 13.58 -2.93 -1.50
CA LYS A 58 13.91 -2.93 -2.94
C LYS A 58 13.76 -1.57 -3.62
N SER A 59 13.09 -0.61 -2.98
CA SER A 59 12.91 0.72 -3.57
C SER A 59 12.58 1.75 -2.50
N MET A 60 13.57 2.52 -2.03
CA MET A 60 13.33 3.70 -1.20
C MET A 60 13.08 4.95 -2.05
N ASP A 61 13.68 5.02 -3.24
CA ASP A 61 13.66 6.23 -4.07
C ASP A 61 12.51 6.26 -5.08
N LYS A 62 11.92 5.10 -5.39
CA LYS A 62 10.87 5.00 -6.41
C LYS A 62 9.48 5.01 -5.80
N PRO A 63 8.47 5.58 -6.48
CA PRO A 63 7.10 5.48 -6.04
C PRO A 63 6.70 4.01 -5.86
N PRO A 64 5.77 3.73 -4.94
CA PRO A 64 5.38 2.36 -4.64
C PRO A 64 4.86 1.64 -5.91
N VAL A 65 5.51 0.54 -6.32
CA VAL A 65 5.11 -0.23 -7.51
C VAL A 65 3.94 -1.15 -7.17
N ALA A 66 2.84 -0.97 -7.89
CA ALA A 66 1.62 -1.73 -7.72
C ALA A 66 1.79 -3.19 -8.21
N THR A 67 1.84 -4.16 -7.29
CA THR A 67 1.59 -5.56 -7.64
C THR A 67 0.13 -5.88 -7.34
N ARG A 68 -0.69 -6.06 -8.37
CA ARG A 68 -2.09 -6.48 -8.21
C ARG A 68 -2.12 -7.97 -7.87
N LEU A 69 -2.55 -8.32 -6.67
CA LEU A 69 -2.85 -9.71 -6.34
C LEU A 69 -4.26 -10.03 -6.83
N HIS A 70 -4.38 -10.86 -7.87
CA HIS A 70 -5.68 -11.36 -8.31
C HIS A 70 -6.27 -12.29 -7.23
N ARG A 71 -7.60 -12.24 -7.05
CA ARG A 71 -8.34 -13.13 -6.14
C ARG A 71 -7.92 -14.58 -6.42
N VAL A 72 -7.31 -15.23 -5.43
CA VAL A 72 -7.25 -16.69 -5.39
C VAL A 72 -8.70 -17.13 -5.21
N LYS A 73 -9.32 -17.72 -6.24
CA LYS A 73 -10.60 -18.42 -6.04
C LYS A 73 -10.34 -19.43 -4.92
N GLY A 74 -11.00 -19.26 -3.77
CA GLY A 74 -11.01 -20.29 -2.74
C GLY A 74 -11.46 -21.58 -3.41
N LYS A 75 -10.68 -22.65 -3.26
CA LYS A 75 -11.16 -23.97 -3.66
C LYS A 75 -12.45 -24.20 -2.88
N GLU A 76 -13.56 -24.43 -3.58
CA GLU A 76 -14.71 -25.10 -2.96
C GLU A 76 -14.17 -26.41 -2.40
N ILE A 77 -14.21 -26.52 -1.08
CA ILE A 77 -13.92 -27.76 -0.37
C ILE A 77 -15.23 -28.57 -0.49
N PRO A 78 -15.19 -29.79 -1.07
CA PRO A 78 -16.38 -30.59 -1.31
C PRO A 78 -17.10 -31.00 -0.01
#